data_AF-A0A2H9L3G8-F1
#
_entry.id   AF-A0A2H9L3G8-F1
#
_cell.length_a   1.000
_cell.length_b   1.000
_cell.length_c   1.000
_cell.angle_alpha   90.00
_cell.angle_beta   90.00
_cell.angle_gamma   90.00
#
_symmetry.space_group_name_H-M   'P 1'
#
loop_
_entity.id
_entity.type
_entity.pdbx_description
1 polymer ?
#
loop_
_entity_poly.entity_id
_entity_poly.type
_entity_poly.pdbx_seq_one_letter_code
_entity_poly.pdbx_strand_id
1 'polypeptide(L)'
;MRKMAKGENASKQEASAAKGADDLETQLGVSRATADKLRETHYDNLETLATCMPQELAIVIEMSEDTALKVITAARKQVEASFQNGNAIMEQRLKIEKITTGSEELDKLIGGGIETQAITEAFGKFGSGKCVCGDTPVAYFNDEVFHLEPISEVYEKYRAERGETPYEDGFVVRDAPLSVFAFNDNGISIEKTGTIYKGFAEKLVDFETKRGRRIKTTQPHRLLVFTKQGLAWKQAGHLVAGDYVATPKMLPSVATGGVSEDDAYFLGFFVAEGTPNPLSITTTEEKIVSWLKEYIPKRFGYEPTIRVRRLENRLPAYIVLLRKNTLGLLGDLAGCKSGEKYVPAKIFTSGEAVRAAFLAGYVEGDGCLGASVQLDTKSRRLAKELSYLLATLG
;
A
#
# COMPACT_ATOMS: atom_id res chain seq x y z
N MET A 1 -13.03 59.09 28.46
CA MET A 1 -11.81 59.91 28.20
C MET A 1 -10.67 58.92 28.02
N ARG A 2 -9.95 58.79 26.90
CA ARG A 2 -9.44 59.75 25.91
C ARG A 2 -9.55 59.19 24.48
N LYS A 3 -10.01 60.07 23.59
CA LYS A 3 -9.88 60.21 22.13
C LYS A 3 -9.45 59.01 21.26
N MET A 4 -10.36 58.69 20.35
CA MET A 4 -10.12 58.09 19.03
C MET A 4 -9.03 58.85 18.26
N ALA A 5 -8.06 58.12 17.72
CA ALA A 5 -7.19 58.56 16.65
C ALA A 5 -7.50 57.72 15.41
N LYS A 6 -8.33 58.27 14.51
CA LYS A 6 -8.35 57.88 13.09
C LYS A 6 -7.00 58.34 12.50
N GLY A 7 -6.27 57.44 11.88
CA GLY A 7 -4.96 57.74 11.28
C GLY A 7 -4.64 56.80 10.12
N GLU A 8 -5.12 57.17 8.93
CA GLU A 8 -4.35 57.30 7.68
C GLU A 8 -3.45 56.17 7.15
N ASN A 9 -3.47 54.95 7.68
CA ASN A 9 -2.59 53.87 7.20
C ASN A 9 -3.26 52.73 6.40
N ALA A 10 -4.58 52.76 6.21
CA ALA A 10 -5.29 51.78 5.37
C ALA A 10 -5.46 52.24 3.90
N SER A 11 -5.18 53.50 3.57
CA SER A 11 -5.40 54.09 2.24
C SER A 11 -4.12 54.25 1.40
N LYS A 12 -2.96 53.80 1.89
CA LYS A 12 -1.66 53.91 1.19
C LYS A 12 -1.14 52.61 0.59
N GLN A 13 -1.71 51.45 0.92
CA GLN A 13 -1.34 50.16 0.32
C GLN A 13 -2.24 49.73 -0.84
N GLU A 14 -3.46 50.26 -0.96
CA GLU A 14 -4.31 50.08 -2.16
C GLU A 14 -4.04 51.15 -3.25
N ALA A 15 -3.18 52.13 -2.98
CA ALA A 15 -2.89 53.24 -3.87
C ALA A 15 -1.63 53.07 -4.76
N SER A 16 -0.96 51.91 -4.74
CA SER A 16 0.21 51.65 -5.61
C SER A 16 -0.05 50.68 -6.76
N ALA A 17 -1.29 50.21 -6.96
CA ALA A 17 -1.64 49.23 -8.01
C ALA A 17 -2.29 49.83 -9.27
N ALA A 18 -2.30 51.16 -9.44
CA ALA A 18 -2.92 51.81 -10.61
C ALA A 18 -2.03 52.93 -11.19
N LYS A 19 -0.80 52.59 -11.57
CA LYS A 19 0.09 53.48 -12.34
C LYS A 19 0.52 52.80 -13.64
N GLY A 20 -0.11 53.24 -14.74
CA GLY A 20 0.37 53.08 -16.11
C GLY A 20 -0.08 51.81 -16.83
N ALA A 21 -1.36 51.74 -17.23
CA ALA A 21 -1.72 50.93 -18.39
C ALA A 21 -1.20 51.65 -19.65
N ASP A 22 0.12 51.58 -19.87
CA ASP A 22 0.69 51.81 -21.20
C ASP A 22 0.35 50.57 -22.03
N ASP A 23 -0.41 50.77 -23.10
CA ASP A 23 -0.91 49.73 -24.00
C ASP A 23 0.24 48.83 -24.49
N LEU A 24 0.09 47.49 -24.41
CA LEU A 24 1.09 46.50 -24.88
C LEU A 24 1.56 46.78 -26.31
N GLU A 25 0.66 47.32 -27.12
CA GLU A 25 0.86 47.83 -28.47
C GLU A 25 2.00 48.86 -28.52
N THR A 26 2.00 49.80 -27.58
CA THR A 26 2.98 50.89 -27.48
C THR A 26 4.29 50.39 -26.88
N GLN A 27 4.21 49.52 -25.87
CA GLN A 27 5.38 48.97 -25.19
C GLN A 27 6.16 48.03 -26.12
N LEU A 28 5.49 47.15 -26.84
CA LEU A 28 6.13 46.12 -27.66
C LEU A 28 6.25 46.51 -29.14
N GLY A 29 5.63 47.63 -29.55
CA GLY A 29 5.61 48.09 -30.94
C GLY A 29 4.84 47.14 -31.85
N VAL A 30 3.75 46.55 -31.35
CA VAL A 30 2.96 45.52 -32.04
C VAL A 30 1.57 46.03 -32.44
N SER A 31 0.94 45.35 -33.39
CA SER A 31 -0.45 45.65 -33.77
C SER A 31 -1.42 45.30 -32.65
N ARG A 32 -2.57 45.97 -32.61
CA ARG A 32 -3.67 45.67 -31.67
C ARG A 32 -4.10 44.20 -31.71
N ALA A 33 -4.19 43.62 -32.90
CA ALA A 33 -4.52 42.19 -33.06
C ALA A 33 -3.47 41.26 -32.41
N THR A 34 -2.20 41.65 -32.42
CA THR A 34 -1.12 40.89 -31.76
C THR A 34 -1.18 41.06 -30.25
N ALA A 35 -1.44 42.27 -29.76
CA ALA A 35 -1.60 42.56 -28.34
C ALA A 35 -2.82 41.85 -27.74
N ASP A 36 -3.94 41.80 -28.46
CA ASP A 36 -5.14 41.09 -28.01
C ASP A 36 -4.87 39.57 -27.89
N LYS A 37 -4.17 38.96 -28.85
CA LYS A 37 -3.75 37.55 -28.74
C LYS A 37 -2.79 37.30 -27.57
N LEU A 38 -1.89 38.24 -27.28
CA LEU A 38 -0.99 38.16 -26.12
C LEU A 38 -1.80 38.16 -24.81
N ARG A 39 -2.83 39.02 -24.71
CA ARG A 39 -3.75 39.07 -23.57
C ARG A 39 -4.58 37.79 -23.44
N GLU A 40 -5.12 37.29 -24.54
CA GLU A 40 -5.92 36.05 -24.58
C GLU A 40 -5.13 34.81 -24.16
N THR A 41 -3.83 34.78 -24.45
CA THR A 41 -2.93 33.67 -24.09
C THR A 41 -2.21 33.87 -22.75
N HIS A 42 -2.50 34.94 -22.02
CA HIS A 42 -1.85 35.30 -20.74
C HIS A 42 -0.34 35.58 -20.83
N TYR A 43 0.13 36.06 -21.99
CA TYR A 43 1.46 36.62 -22.22
C TYR A 43 1.39 38.16 -22.27
N ASP A 44 0.64 38.74 -21.34
CA ASP A 44 0.40 40.19 -21.20
C ASP A 44 1.38 40.88 -20.26
N ASN A 45 2.39 40.16 -19.77
CA ASN A 45 3.40 40.67 -18.87
C ASN A 45 4.80 40.70 -19.51
N LEU A 46 5.53 41.81 -19.33
CA LEU A 46 6.85 42.03 -19.93
C LEU A 46 7.90 41.04 -19.41
N GLU A 47 7.90 40.68 -18.12
CA GLU A 47 8.85 39.69 -17.60
C GLU A 47 8.58 38.28 -18.14
N THR A 48 7.30 37.92 -18.29
CA THR A 48 6.90 36.66 -18.91
C THR A 48 7.41 36.61 -20.35
N LEU A 49 7.18 37.67 -21.12
CA LEU A 49 7.67 37.77 -22.50
C LEU A 49 9.20 37.77 -22.59
N ALA A 50 9.89 38.45 -21.68
CA ALA A 50 11.35 38.53 -21.70
C ALA A 50 12.04 37.17 -21.44
N THR A 51 11.38 36.28 -20.71
CA THR A 51 11.88 34.94 -20.36
C THR A 51 11.46 33.84 -21.34
N CYS A 52 10.56 34.14 -22.28
CA CYS A 52 10.12 33.21 -23.32
C CYS A 52 11.18 32.89 -24.38
N MET A 53 11.05 31.71 -24.98
CA MET A 53 11.76 31.34 -26.19
C MET A 53 10.95 31.74 -27.44
N PRO A 54 11.57 32.29 -28.50
CA PRO A 54 10.85 32.72 -29.71
C PRO A 54 10.00 31.60 -30.34
N GLN A 55 10.48 30.36 -30.32
CA GLN A 55 9.76 29.20 -30.86
C GLN A 55 8.47 28.92 -30.09
N GLU A 56 8.54 28.98 -28.76
CA GLU A 56 7.40 28.73 -27.87
C GLU A 56 6.32 29.79 -28.08
N LEU A 57 6.72 31.06 -28.07
CA LEU A 57 5.80 32.17 -28.23
C LEU A 57 5.14 32.18 -29.62
N ALA A 58 5.89 31.84 -30.67
CA ALA A 58 5.38 31.73 -32.03
C ALA A 58 4.27 30.67 -32.16
N ILE A 59 4.43 29.53 -31.50
CA ILE A 59 3.44 28.44 -31.49
C ILE A 59 2.19 28.86 -30.73
N VAL A 60 2.36 29.36 -29.50
CA VAL A 60 1.22 29.65 -28.61
C VAL A 60 0.33 30.77 -29.17
N ILE A 61 0.92 31.77 -29.80
CA ILE A 61 0.22 32.97 -30.27
C ILE A 61 -0.13 32.88 -31.77
N GLU A 62 0.28 31.80 -32.43
CA GLU A 62 0.11 31.59 -33.86
C GLU A 62 0.65 32.78 -34.68
N MET A 63 1.93 33.08 -34.48
CA MET A 63 2.65 34.14 -35.20
C MET A 63 3.98 33.61 -35.77
N SER A 64 4.64 34.40 -36.63
CA SER A 64 5.96 34.02 -37.12
C SER A 64 7.03 34.15 -36.03
N GLU A 65 8.05 33.28 -36.09
CA GLU A 65 9.19 33.30 -35.15
C GLU A 65 9.95 34.62 -35.17
N ASP A 66 10.08 35.25 -36.35
CA ASP A 66 10.66 36.59 -36.49
C ASP A 66 9.87 37.68 -35.74
N THR A 67 8.53 37.56 -35.72
CA THR A 67 7.68 38.49 -34.99
C THR A 67 7.80 38.25 -33.49
N ALA A 68 7.77 36.98 -33.06
CA ALA A 68 7.99 36.59 -31.67
C ALA A 68 9.35 37.09 -31.14
N LEU A 69 10.42 36.95 -31.93
CA LEU A 69 11.75 37.45 -31.58
C LEU A 69 11.76 38.97 -31.37
N LYS A 70 11.07 39.74 -32.20
CA LYS A 70 10.95 41.20 -32.05
C LYS A 70 10.21 41.56 -30.77
N VAL A 71 9.11 40.87 -30.47
CA VAL A 71 8.33 41.07 -29.24
C VAL A 71 9.17 40.79 -28.00
N ILE A 72 9.84 39.63 -27.96
CA ILE A 72 10.72 39.25 -26.83
C ILE A 72 11.87 40.25 -26.68
N THR A 73 12.46 40.71 -27.79
CA THR A 73 13.55 41.69 -27.75
C THR A 73 13.06 43.05 -27.24
N ALA A 74 11.86 43.48 -27.62
CA ALA A 74 11.24 44.69 -27.11
C ALA A 74 10.97 44.57 -25.60
N ALA A 75 10.40 43.44 -25.16
CA ALA A 75 10.18 43.14 -23.74
C ALA A 75 11.50 43.15 -22.95
N ARG A 76 12.56 42.49 -23.44
CA ARG A 76 13.89 42.48 -22.81
C ARG A 76 14.57 43.84 -22.74
N LYS A 77 14.25 44.78 -23.63
CA LYS A 77 14.78 46.15 -23.55
C LYS A 77 14.11 46.96 -22.44
N GLN A 78 12.87 46.63 -22.11
CA GLN A 78 12.10 47.31 -21.06
C GLN A 78 12.31 46.66 -19.69
N VAL A 79 12.48 45.33 -19.67
CA VAL A 79 12.91 44.59 -18.48
C VAL A 79 14.41 44.82 -18.32
N GLU A 80 14.77 45.78 -17.48
CA GLU A 80 16.15 46.21 -17.25
C GLU A 80 16.98 45.10 -16.57
N ALA A 81 17.47 44.13 -17.34
CA ALA A 81 18.43 43.13 -16.87
C ALA A 81 19.84 43.74 -16.78
N SER A 82 20.03 44.62 -15.79
CA SER A 82 21.33 45.25 -15.54
C SER A 82 22.25 44.33 -14.73
N PHE A 83 23.56 44.41 -15.00
CA PHE A 83 24.57 43.76 -14.16
C PHE A 83 24.58 44.44 -12.78
N GLN A 84 24.32 43.67 -11.73
CA GLN A 84 24.29 44.16 -10.35
C GLN A 84 25.48 43.62 -9.56
N ASN A 85 25.99 44.42 -8.63
CA ASN A 85 27.00 43.96 -7.69
C ASN A 85 26.36 43.03 -6.63
N GLY A 86 27.17 42.14 -6.03
CA GLY A 86 26.67 41.17 -5.05
C GLY A 86 26.06 41.82 -3.80
N ASN A 87 26.54 43.00 -3.40
CA ASN A 87 26.01 43.72 -2.25
C ASN A 87 24.57 44.22 -2.48
N ALA A 88 24.27 44.73 -3.68
CA ALA A 88 22.94 45.17 -4.05
C ALA A 88 21.95 44.01 -4.08
N ILE A 89 22.37 42.85 -4.60
CA ILE A 89 21.54 41.63 -4.57
C ILE A 89 21.29 41.19 -3.12
N MET A 90 22.31 41.23 -2.25
CA MET A 90 22.14 40.88 -0.83
C MET A 90 21.15 41.82 -0.12
N GLU A 91 21.25 43.14 -0.35
CA GLU A 91 20.31 44.12 0.20
C GLU A 91 18.86 43.91 -0.28
N GLN A 92 18.69 43.45 -1.54
CA GLN A 92 17.39 43.06 -2.06
C GLN A 92 16.88 41.77 -1.40
N ARG A 93 17.74 40.76 -1.24
CA ARG A 93 17.37 39.48 -0.60
C ARG A 93 16.95 39.63 0.85
N LEU A 94 17.52 40.60 1.58
CA LEU A 94 17.11 40.92 2.95
C LEU A 94 15.66 41.43 3.05
N LYS A 95 15.07 41.90 1.96
CA LYS A 95 13.69 42.39 1.90
C LYS A 95 12.68 41.32 1.48
N ILE A 96 13.13 40.12 1.12
CA ILE A 96 12.24 39.02 0.71
C ILE A 96 11.41 38.59 1.93
N GLU A 97 10.10 38.65 1.78
CA GLU A 97 9.17 38.21 2.81
C GLU A 97 9.17 36.68 2.92
N LYS A 98 9.00 36.17 4.14
CA LYS A 98 8.96 34.74 4.45
C LYS A 98 7.58 34.36 4.96
N ILE A 99 7.06 33.26 4.43
CA ILE A 99 5.80 32.66 4.86
C ILE A 99 6.11 31.69 6.00
N THR A 100 5.47 31.88 7.17
CA THR A 100 5.61 30.93 8.28
C THR A 100 5.06 29.56 7.92
N THR A 101 5.74 28.51 8.37
CA THR A 101 5.27 27.12 8.26
C THR A 101 4.21 26.76 9.31
N GLY A 102 3.94 27.65 10.26
CA GLY A 102 3.09 27.39 11.43
C GLY A 102 3.79 26.64 12.57
N SER A 103 5.07 26.32 12.41
CA SER A 103 5.93 25.70 13.44
C SER A 103 7.14 26.58 13.71
N GLU A 104 7.24 27.13 14.92
CA GLU A 104 8.32 28.04 15.32
C GLU A 104 9.71 27.40 15.16
N GLU A 105 9.85 26.13 15.53
CA GLU A 105 11.12 25.39 15.42
C GLU A 105 11.51 25.12 13.96
N LEU A 106 10.52 24.84 13.10
CA LEU A 106 10.79 24.60 11.68
C LEU A 106 11.17 25.90 10.97
N ASP A 107 10.45 26.99 11.26
CA ASP A 107 10.77 28.32 10.73
C ASP A 107 12.19 28.71 11.14
N LYS A 108 12.58 28.52 12.40
CA LYS A 108 13.94 28.79 12.86
C LYS A 108 14.99 27.95 12.13
N LEU A 109 14.71 26.66 11.89
CA LEU A 109 15.62 25.76 11.19
C LEU A 109 15.86 26.19 9.73
N ILE A 110 14.81 26.63 9.02
CA ILE A 110 14.90 27.03 7.61
C ILE A 110 15.20 28.53 7.42
N GLY A 111 15.55 29.23 8.51
CA GLY A 111 16.01 30.62 8.44
C GLY A 111 14.89 31.66 8.44
N GLY A 112 13.75 31.37 9.06
CA GLY A 112 12.63 32.29 9.32
C GLY A 112 11.37 32.03 8.52
N GLY A 113 11.21 30.83 7.92
CA GLY A 113 10.07 30.48 7.08
C GLY A 113 10.43 30.28 5.61
N ILE A 114 9.43 30.00 4.78
CA ILE A 114 9.58 29.74 3.34
C ILE A 114 9.72 31.07 2.59
N GLU A 115 10.79 31.23 1.81
CA GLU A 115 11.03 32.45 1.02
C GLU A 115 9.99 32.63 -0.09
N THR A 116 9.39 33.81 -0.18
CA THR A 116 8.63 34.22 -1.37
C THR A 116 9.55 34.40 -2.57
N GLN A 117 9.00 34.34 -3.79
CA GLN A 117 9.76 34.48 -5.04
C GLN A 117 10.82 33.39 -5.27
N ALA A 118 10.75 32.28 -4.54
CA ALA A 118 11.59 31.11 -4.70
C ALA A 118 10.72 29.84 -4.82
N ILE A 119 11.17 28.88 -5.63
CA ILE A 119 10.61 27.53 -5.63
C ILE A 119 11.28 26.77 -4.49
N THR A 120 10.50 26.37 -3.49
CA THR A 120 10.97 25.54 -2.38
C THR A 120 10.44 24.12 -2.56
N GLU A 121 11.34 23.14 -2.71
CA GLU A 121 11.00 21.72 -2.78
C GLU A 121 11.41 21.01 -1.48
N ALA A 122 10.50 20.22 -0.91
CA ALA A 122 10.78 19.39 0.27
C ALA A 122 10.93 17.92 -0.15
N PHE A 123 12.11 17.34 0.11
CA PHE A 123 12.38 15.93 -0.15
C PHE A 123 12.50 15.14 1.16
N GLY A 124 11.59 14.19 1.37
CA GLY A 124 11.62 13.26 2.51
C GLY A 124 12.25 11.91 2.15
N LYS A 125 12.96 11.29 3.10
CA LYS A 125 13.46 9.91 2.98
C LYS A 125 12.29 8.91 2.84
N PHE A 126 12.60 7.70 2.37
CA PHE A 126 11.68 6.56 2.43
C PHE A 126 11.14 6.39 3.87
N GLY A 127 9.83 6.54 4.07
CA GLY A 127 9.18 6.39 5.39
C GLY A 127 8.02 7.35 5.66
N SER A 128 7.91 8.46 4.95
CA SER A 128 6.98 9.58 5.21
C SER A 128 5.51 9.36 4.75
N GLY A 129 4.89 8.23 5.09
CA GLY A 129 3.43 8.04 4.89
C GLY A 129 2.99 6.83 4.06
N LYS A 130 3.73 5.72 4.09
CA LYS A 130 3.33 4.45 3.47
C LYS A 130 2.55 3.58 4.46
N CYS A 131 1.34 3.99 4.81
CA CYS A 131 0.49 3.23 5.74
C CYS A 131 -0.59 2.44 4.99
N VAL A 132 -0.88 1.24 5.48
CA VAL A 132 -2.07 0.48 5.08
C VAL A 132 -3.12 0.58 6.18
N CYS A 133 -4.37 0.29 5.86
CA CYS A 133 -5.43 0.26 6.88
C CYS A 133 -5.17 -0.86 7.88
N GLY A 134 -5.58 -0.67 9.15
CA GLY A 134 -5.34 -1.63 10.23
C GLY A 134 -5.90 -3.03 9.97
N ASP A 135 -6.98 -3.14 9.19
CA ASP A 135 -7.61 -4.39 8.78
C ASP A 135 -6.82 -5.19 7.73
N THR A 136 -5.72 -4.62 7.22
CA THR A 136 -4.86 -5.23 6.20
C THR A 136 -4.09 -6.40 6.80
N PRO A 137 -4.27 -7.64 6.31
CA PRO A 137 -3.51 -8.79 6.77
C PRO A 137 -2.03 -8.65 6.41
N VAL A 138 -1.16 -8.97 7.36
CA VAL A 138 0.29 -9.02 7.16
C VAL A 138 0.79 -10.41 7.50
N ALA A 139 1.50 -11.01 6.55
CA ALA A 139 2.24 -12.23 6.79
C ALA A 139 3.61 -11.89 7.37
N TYR A 140 3.94 -12.47 8.53
CA TYR A 140 5.21 -12.25 9.20
C TYR A 140 5.66 -13.49 9.96
N PHE A 141 6.91 -13.49 10.38
CA PHE A 141 7.50 -14.55 11.19
C PHE A 141 8.01 -14.00 12.51
N ASN A 142 7.70 -14.70 13.60
CA ASN A 142 8.46 -14.60 14.84
C ASN A 142 9.47 -15.73 14.86
N ASP A 143 10.72 -15.39 14.58
CA ASP A 143 11.77 -16.36 14.28
C ASP A 143 11.34 -17.32 13.15
N GLU A 144 10.92 -18.52 13.52
CA GLU A 144 10.52 -19.61 12.63
C GLU A 144 9.01 -19.85 12.57
N VAL A 145 8.21 -19.09 13.33
CA VAL A 145 6.75 -19.28 13.41
C VAL A 145 6.05 -18.32 12.47
N PHE A 146 5.26 -18.84 11.53
CA PHE A 146 4.45 -18.04 10.61
C PHE A 146 3.19 -17.49 11.27
N HIS A 147 2.87 -16.24 10.96
CA HIS A 147 1.66 -15.53 11.37
C HIS A 147 1.02 -14.83 10.16
N LEU A 148 -0.32 -14.75 10.14
CA LEU A 148 -1.09 -13.96 9.18
C LEU A 148 -2.26 -13.30 9.89
N GLU A 149 -2.07 -12.03 10.27
CA GLU A 149 -2.97 -11.29 11.16
C GLU A 149 -3.14 -9.84 10.65
N PRO A 150 -4.23 -9.14 10.97
CA PRO A 150 -4.36 -7.71 10.68
C PRO A 150 -3.19 -6.91 11.29
N ILE A 151 -2.61 -5.97 10.53
CA ILE A 151 -1.46 -5.18 10.99
C ILE A 151 -1.74 -4.42 12.29
N SER A 152 -3.00 -4.05 12.55
CA SER A 152 -3.39 -3.42 13.82
C SER A 152 -3.26 -4.37 15.01
N GLU A 153 -3.59 -5.65 14.83
CA GLU A 153 -3.44 -6.67 15.89
C GLU A 153 -1.97 -6.92 16.17
N VAL A 154 -1.14 -6.98 15.12
CA VAL A 154 0.32 -7.07 15.25
C VAL A 154 0.87 -5.87 16.03
N TYR A 155 0.43 -4.65 15.70
CA TYR A 155 0.84 -3.44 16.42
C TYR A 155 0.45 -3.50 17.91
N GLU A 156 -0.81 -3.78 18.23
CA GLU A 156 -1.27 -3.81 19.62
C GLU A 156 -0.61 -4.93 20.43
N LYS A 157 -0.33 -6.10 19.82
CA LYS A 157 0.43 -7.19 20.44
C LYS A 157 1.80 -6.70 20.94
N TYR A 158 2.60 -6.08 20.08
CA TYR A 158 3.94 -5.63 20.47
C TYR A 158 3.93 -4.33 21.28
N ARG A 159 2.93 -3.48 21.10
CA ARG A 159 2.70 -2.32 21.96
C ARG A 159 2.48 -2.75 23.41
N ALA A 160 1.67 -3.78 23.65
CA ALA A 160 1.42 -4.30 25.00
C ALA A 160 2.68 -4.90 25.65
N GLU A 161 3.56 -5.51 24.85
CA GLU A 161 4.81 -6.12 25.32
C GLU A 161 5.93 -5.08 25.54
N ARG A 162 6.07 -4.11 24.63
CA ARG A 162 7.27 -3.25 24.51
C ARG A 162 7.01 -1.76 24.72
N GLY A 163 5.75 -1.36 24.78
CA GLY A 163 5.34 0.04 24.74
C GLY A 163 5.43 0.64 23.33
N GLU A 164 4.91 1.86 23.20
CA GLU A 164 5.05 2.69 22.01
C GLU A 164 5.70 4.03 22.38
N THR A 165 6.39 4.65 21.43
CA THR A 165 6.96 5.99 21.59
C THR A 165 6.44 6.91 20.49
N PRO A 166 6.25 8.22 20.75
CA PRO A 166 5.92 9.17 19.70
C PRO A 166 6.99 9.18 18.61
N TYR A 167 6.57 9.17 17.35
CA TYR A 167 7.48 9.22 16.19
C TYR A 167 6.78 9.89 15.01
N GLU A 168 7.39 10.96 14.49
CA GLU A 168 6.78 11.83 13.48
C GLU A 168 5.40 12.33 13.93
N ASP A 169 4.35 12.07 13.15
CA ASP A 169 2.95 12.38 13.40
C ASP A 169 2.16 11.23 14.04
N GLY A 170 2.85 10.18 14.50
CA GLY A 170 2.23 8.98 15.04
C GLY A 170 3.02 8.34 16.18
N PHE A 171 2.92 7.03 16.26
CA PHE A 171 3.56 6.21 17.28
C PHE A 171 4.30 5.04 16.65
N VAL A 172 5.35 4.58 17.33
CA VAL A 172 6.16 3.48 16.88
C VAL A 172 6.40 2.48 18.00
N VAL A 173 6.30 1.20 17.66
CA VAL A 173 6.80 0.09 18.45
C VAL A 173 8.13 -0.36 17.84
N ARG A 174 9.16 -0.47 18.67
CA ARG A 174 10.52 -0.84 18.25
C ARG A 174 10.91 -2.21 18.77
N ASP A 175 11.95 -2.75 18.14
CA ASP A 175 12.59 -4.02 18.48
C ASP A 175 11.66 -5.24 18.46
N ALA A 176 10.55 -5.19 17.71
CA ALA A 176 9.69 -6.35 17.53
C ALA A 176 10.43 -7.45 16.74
N PRO A 177 10.42 -8.72 17.16
CA PRO A 177 11.13 -9.80 16.49
C PRO A 177 10.38 -10.26 15.23
N LEU A 178 10.26 -9.38 14.23
CA LEU A 178 9.51 -9.64 13.01
C LEU A 178 10.44 -9.90 11.83
N SER A 179 10.07 -10.88 11.02
CA SER A 179 10.56 -10.99 9.65
C SER A 179 9.37 -10.97 8.69
N VAL A 180 9.48 -10.26 7.58
CA VAL A 180 8.40 -10.10 6.59
C VAL A 180 8.87 -10.46 5.20
N PHE A 181 7.93 -10.78 4.31
CA PHE A 181 8.25 -10.88 2.88
C PHE A 181 8.54 -9.49 2.33
N ALA A 182 9.73 -9.30 1.75
CA ALA A 182 10.15 -8.06 1.13
C ALA A 182 10.55 -8.29 -0.33
N PHE A 183 10.28 -7.29 -1.17
CA PHE A 183 10.75 -7.25 -2.55
C PHE A 183 11.99 -6.36 -2.64
N ASN A 184 13.11 -6.93 -3.07
CA ASN A 184 14.41 -6.27 -3.25
C ASN A 184 15.01 -6.60 -4.64
N ASP A 185 16.24 -6.17 -4.88
CA ASP A 185 16.92 -6.36 -6.17
C ASP A 185 17.12 -7.83 -6.55
N ASN A 186 17.10 -8.75 -5.57
CA ASN A 186 17.22 -10.20 -5.76
C ASN A 186 15.85 -10.90 -5.82
N GLY A 187 14.74 -10.15 -5.87
CA GLY A 187 13.39 -10.69 -5.87
C GLY A 187 12.75 -10.66 -4.47
N ILE A 188 12.03 -11.72 -4.12
CA ILE A 188 11.29 -11.77 -2.85
C ILE A 188 12.06 -12.62 -1.85
N SER A 189 12.40 -12.03 -0.70
CA SER A 189 13.08 -12.69 0.42
C SER A 189 12.35 -12.43 1.73
N ILE A 190 12.77 -13.12 2.79
CA ILE A 190 12.33 -12.87 4.15
C ILE A 190 13.34 -11.94 4.80
N GLU A 191 12.91 -10.75 5.21
CA GLU A 191 13.76 -9.70 5.76
C GLU A 191 13.35 -9.36 7.19
N LYS A 192 14.35 -9.16 8.07
CA LYS A 192 14.11 -8.75 9.45
C LYS A 192 13.68 -7.29 9.51
N THR A 193 12.65 -7.02 10.30
CA THR A 193 12.20 -5.66 10.63
C THR A 193 11.85 -5.57 12.10
N GLY A 194 12.27 -4.49 12.76
CA GLY A 194 12.02 -4.28 14.19
C GLY A 194 10.94 -3.25 14.49
N THR A 195 10.45 -2.55 13.47
CA THR A 195 9.73 -1.29 13.68
C THR A 195 8.33 -1.35 13.08
N ILE A 196 7.32 -1.08 13.91
CA ILE A 196 5.92 -1.01 13.50
C ILE A 196 5.42 0.41 13.78
N TYR A 197 4.94 1.10 12.75
CA TYR A 197 4.44 2.47 12.86
C TYR A 197 2.90 2.48 12.82
N LYS A 198 2.29 3.34 13.63
CA LYS A 198 0.85 3.64 13.66
C LYS A 198 0.66 5.16 13.55
N GLY A 199 0.01 5.58 12.48
CA GLY A 199 -0.40 6.95 12.25
C GLY A 199 -1.90 7.05 11.97
N PHE A 200 -2.39 8.29 11.86
CA PHE A 200 -3.77 8.58 11.46
C PHE A 200 -3.80 9.15 10.05
N ALA A 201 -4.81 8.77 9.27
CA ALA A 201 -5.06 9.34 7.95
C ALA A 201 -6.56 9.56 7.75
N GLU A 202 -6.95 10.77 7.34
CA GLU A 202 -8.36 11.12 7.11
C GLU A 202 -8.95 10.44 5.87
N LYS A 203 -8.12 10.20 4.84
CA LYS A 203 -8.55 9.65 3.55
C LYS A 203 -7.69 8.47 3.16
N LEU A 204 -8.36 7.38 2.79
CA LEU A 204 -7.74 6.18 2.25
C LEU A 204 -8.21 5.96 0.81
N VAL A 205 -7.35 5.35 0.01
CA VAL A 205 -7.68 4.80 -1.31
C VAL A 205 -7.93 3.31 -1.11
N ASP A 206 -9.01 2.82 -1.70
CA ASP A 206 -9.42 1.42 -1.65
C ASP A 206 -9.47 0.90 -3.09
N PHE A 207 -8.67 -0.11 -3.39
CA PHE A 207 -8.62 -0.68 -4.73
C PHE A 207 -8.68 -2.19 -4.68
N GLU A 208 -9.33 -2.74 -5.70
CA GLU A 208 -9.54 -4.16 -5.90
C GLU A 208 -8.97 -4.55 -7.26
N THR A 209 -8.14 -5.59 -7.26
CA THR A 209 -7.61 -6.18 -8.48
C THR A 209 -8.66 -7.10 -9.11
N LYS A 210 -8.58 -7.31 -10.43
CA LYS A 210 -9.45 -8.29 -11.13
C LYS A 210 -9.40 -9.71 -10.53
N ARG A 211 -8.32 -10.06 -9.82
CA ARG A 211 -8.15 -11.35 -9.14
C ARG A 211 -8.70 -11.36 -7.69
N GLY A 212 -9.46 -10.34 -7.29
CA GLY A 212 -10.13 -10.26 -5.98
C GLY A 212 -9.25 -9.82 -4.81
N ARG A 213 -7.96 -9.49 -5.03
CA ARG A 213 -7.13 -8.87 -3.99
C ARG A 213 -7.59 -7.44 -3.76
N ARG A 214 -7.82 -7.06 -2.50
CA ARG A 214 -8.19 -5.71 -2.08
C ARG A 214 -7.19 -5.19 -1.07
N ILE A 215 -6.88 -3.91 -1.14
CA ILE A 215 -5.98 -3.23 -0.20
C ILE A 215 -6.43 -1.78 -0.05
N LYS A 216 -6.43 -1.33 1.21
CA LYS A 216 -6.75 0.03 1.60
C LYS A 216 -5.51 0.71 2.13
N THR A 217 -5.17 1.87 1.61
CA THR A 217 -3.90 2.53 1.92
C THR A 217 -3.99 4.04 1.76
N THR A 218 -3.01 4.76 2.30
CA THR A 218 -2.90 6.21 2.13
C THR A 218 -2.57 6.56 0.68
N GLN A 219 -3.00 7.73 0.20
CA GLN A 219 -2.71 8.19 -1.17
C GLN A 219 -1.21 8.16 -1.54
N PRO A 220 -0.27 8.54 -0.64
CA PRO A 220 1.17 8.52 -0.93
C PRO A 220 1.80 7.13 -0.93
N HIS A 221 1.12 6.10 -0.43
CA HIS A 221 1.64 4.73 -0.40
C HIS A 221 1.96 4.28 -1.82
N ARG A 222 3.13 3.69 -2.04
CA ARG A 222 3.56 3.28 -3.37
C ARG A 222 3.36 1.79 -3.57
N LEU A 223 2.77 1.44 -4.69
CA LEU A 223 2.72 0.07 -5.18
C LEU A 223 3.63 -0.08 -6.37
N LEU A 224 4.16 -1.28 -6.52
CA LEU A 224 4.90 -1.65 -7.70
C LEU A 224 3.90 -1.95 -8.82
N VAL A 225 4.02 -1.25 -9.94
CA VAL A 225 3.17 -1.43 -11.13
C VAL A 225 4.00 -1.87 -12.32
N PHE A 226 3.40 -2.65 -13.21
CA PHE A 226 3.99 -3.04 -14.47
C PHE A 226 3.53 -2.09 -15.59
N THR A 227 4.50 -1.39 -16.17
CA THR A 227 4.33 -0.41 -17.25
C THR A 227 4.97 -0.92 -18.55
N LYS A 228 4.82 -0.18 -19.65
CA LYS A 228 5.49 -0.51 -20.92
C LYS A 228 7.01 -0.49 -20.82
N GLN A 229 7.57 0.27 -19.87
CA GLN A 229 9.00 0.38 -19.59
C GLN A 229 9.49 -0.61 -18.52
N GLY A 230 8.60 -1.47 -18.01
CA GLY A 230 8.91 -2.41 -16.92
C GLY A 230 8.28 -2.01 -15.58
N LEU A 231 8.87 -2.51 -14.49
CA LEU A 231 8.38 -2.25 -13.14
C LEU A 231 8.68 -0.82 -12.69
N ALA A 232 7.67 -0.14 -12.16
CA ALA A 232 7.80 1.22 -11.64
C ALA A 232 7.01 1.38 -10.35
N TRP A 233 7.48 2.24 -9.45
CA TRP A 233 6.75 2.58 -8.24
C TRP A 233 5.75 3.69 -8.52
N LYS A 234 4.47 3.44 -8.27
CA LYS A 234 3.37 4.40 -8.47
C LYS A 234 2.62 4.62 -7.17
N GLN A 235 2.30 5.88 -6.85
CA GLN A 235 1.48 6.22 -5.68
C GLN A 235 0.06 5.69 -5.83
N ALA A 236 -0.54 5.23 -4.74
CA ALA A 236 -1.87 4.64 -4.69
C ALA A 236 -2.93 5.64 -5.14
N GLY A 237 -2.79 6.93 -4.79
CA GLY A 237 -3.68 8.00 -5.23
C GLY A 237 -3.67 8.25 -6.75
N HIS A 238 -2.67 7.76 -7.47
CA HIS A 238 -2.56 7.90 -8.92
C HIS A 238 -2.93 6.62 -9.68
N LEU A 239 -3.25 5.53 -8.97
CA LEU A 239 -3.68 4.29 -9.61
C LEU A 239 -5.04 4.48 -10.28
N VAL A 240 -5.18 3.91 -11.46
CA VAL A 240 -6.42 3.92 -12.24
C VAL A 240 -6.80 2.50 -12.66
N ALA A 241 -8.08 2.29 -12.94
CA ALA A 241 -8.55 1.01 -13.46
C ALA A 241 -7.78 0.63 -14.74
N GLY A 242 -7.25 -0.59 -14.78
CA GLY A 242 -6.40 -1.07 -15.87
C GLY A 242 -4.90 -1.05 -15.56
N ASP A 243 -4.46 -0.38 -14.49
CA ASP A 243 -3.08 -0.51 -14.00
C ASP A 243 -2.80 -1.95 -13.55
N TYR A 244 -1.63 -2.46 -13.91
CA TYR A 244 -1.16 -3.79 -13.49
C TYR A 244 -0.33 -3.66 -12.22
N VAL A 245 -0.92 -3.99 -11.07
CA VAL A 245 -0.19 -4.04 -9.79
C VAL A 245 0.58 -5.35 -9.68
N ALA A 246 1.87 -5.26 -9.36
CA ALA A 246 2.72 -6.43 -9.20
C ALA A 246 2.33 -7.22 -7.94
N THR A 247 2.29 -8.54 -8.07
CA THR A 247 2.08 -9.47 -6.97
C THR A 247 3.12 -10.57 -7.04
N PRO A 248 3.58 -11.10 -5.89
CA PRO A 248 4.49 -12.24 -5.89
C PRO A 248 3.86 -13.43 -6.64
N LYS A 249 4.61 -14.03 -7.56
CA LYS A 249 4.22 -15.32 -8.16
C LYS A 249 4.44 -16.46 -7.18
N MET A 250 5.56 -16.40 -6.46
CA MET A 250 5.95 -17.38 -5.46
C MET A 250 6.44 -16.64 -4.21
N LEU A 251 6.06 -17.15 -3.04
CA LEU A 251 6.57 -16.68 -1.75
C LEU A 251 7.69 -17.61 -1.27
N PRO A 252 8.80 -17.07 -0.73
CA PRO A 252 9.82 -17.89 -0.10
C PRO A 252 9.23 -18.60 1.12
N SER A 253 9.80 -19.76 1.45
CA SER A 253 9.40 -20.54 2.62
C SER A 253 10.61 -20.87 3.47
N VAL A 254 10.43 -20.85 4.79
CA VAL A 254 11.36 -21.44 5.74
C VAL A 254 10.90 -22.88 5.99
N ALA A 255 11.80 -23.86 5.93
CA ALA A 255 11.48 -25.25 6.21
C ALA A 255 12.00 -25.63 7.60
N THR A 256 11.09 -25.64 8.58
CA THR A 256 11.34 -26.02 9.96
C THR A 256 10.57 -27.32 10.16
N GLY A 257 11.30 -28.45 10.17
CA GLY A 257 10.69 -29.78 10.14
C GLY A 257 9.69 -30.02 11.28
N GLY A 258 8.92 -31.11 11.22
CA GLY A 258 8.08 -31.52 12.36
C GLY A 258 6.67 -32.00 12.03
N VAL A 259 6.28 -32.03 10.75
CA VAL A 259 5.00 -32.60 10.30
C VAL A 259 5.25 -33.56 9.15
N SER A 260 4.73 -34.80 9.24
CA SER A 260 4.78 -35.76 8.13
C SER A 260 3.74 -35.42 7.07
N GLU A 261 3.93 -35.91 5.84
CA GLU A 261 2.95 -35.76 4.77
C GLU A 261 1.58 -36.35 5.17
N ASP A 262 1.56 -37.52 5.81
CA ASP A 262 0.31 -38.13 6.32
C ASP A 262 -0.39 -37.25 7.37
N ASP A 263 0.36 -36.66 8.31
CA ASP A 263 -0.19 -35.76 9.34
C ASP A 263 -0.73 -34.47 8.70
N ALA A 264 -0.04 -33.95 7.68
CA ALA A 264 -0.46 -32.77 6.95
C ALA A 264 -1.72 -33.03 6.11
N TYR A 265 -1.77 -34.15 5.40
CA TYR A 265 -2.94 -34.58 4.63
C TYR A 265 -4.15 -34.79 5.55
N PHE A 266 -3.99 -35.48 6.69
CA PHE A 266 -5.04 -35.61 7.69
C PHE A 266 -5.54 -34.25 8.21
N LEU A 267 -4.63 -33.32 8.49
CA LEU A 267 -4.99 -31.96 8.93
C LEU A 267 -5.77 -31.20 7.85
N GLY A 268 -5.33 -31.27 6.58
CA GLY A 268 -6.02 -30.66 5.45
C GLY A 268 -7.44 -31.21 5.29
N PHE A 269 -7.57 -32.53 5.33
CA PHE A 269 -8.87 -33.19 5.24
C PHE A 269 -9.78 -32.86 6.43
N PHE A 270 -9.22 -32.79 7.65
CA PHE A 270 -9.99 -32.34 8.82
C PHE A 270 -10.38 -30.87 8.72
N VAL A 271 -9.57 -30.01 8.11
CA VAL A 271 -9.92 -28.60 7.90
C VAL A 271 -11.15 -28.48 6.99
N ALA A 272 -11.23 -29.31 5.94
CA ALA A 272 -12.38 -29.42 5.05
C ALA A 272 -13.61 -30.05 5.74
N GLU A 273 -13.48 -31.28 6.22
CA GLU A 273 -14.61 -32.16 6.56
C GLU A 273 -14.78 -32.44 8.06
N GLY A 274 -13.92 -31.86 8.89
CA GLY A 274 -13.91 -32.09 10.33
C GLY A 274 -14.98 -31.28 11.07
N THR A 275 -15.71 -31.92 11.97
CA THR A 275 -16.67 -31.28 12.88
C THR A 275 -16.29 -31.52 14.35
N PRO A 276 -16.50 -30.55 15.26
CA PRO A 276 -16.08 -30.66 16.66
C PRO A 276 -17.04 -31.49 17.52
N ASN A 277 -18.32 -31.64 17.13
CA ASN A 277 -19.32 -32.31 17.97
C ASN A 277 -20.35 -33.14 17.15
N PRO A 278 -20.30 -34.49 17.23
CA PRO A 278 -19.20 -35.27 17.81
C PRO A 278 -17.91 -35.05 17.00
N LEU A 279 -16.75 -35.09 17.64
CA LEU A 279 -15.46 -34.94 16.95
C LEU A 279 -15.34 -36.02 15.86
N SER A 280 -15.44 -35.62 14.60
CA SER A 280 -15.53 -36.56 13.49
C SER A 280 -15.15 -35.93 12.17
N ILE A 281 -14.88 -36.80 11.20
CA ILE A 281 -14.71 -36.47 9.79
C ILE A 281 -15.87 -37.12 9.04
N THR A 282 -16.53 -36.37 8.15
CA THR A 282 -17.58 -36.89 7.28
C THR A 282 -17.10 -36.95 5.84
N THR A 283 -17.41 -38.01 5.09
CA THR A 283 -17.08 -38.08 3.66
C THR A 283 -18.02 -39.03 2.94
N THR A 284 -18.19 -38.86 1.63
CA THR A 284 -18.87 -39.83 0.75
C THR A 284 -17.89 -40.81 0.09
N GLU A 285 -16.59 -40.59 0.22
CA GLU A 285 -15.55 -41.33 -0.50
C GLU A 285 -15.02 -42.52 0.32
N GLU A 286 -15.26 -43.73 -0.17
CA GLU A 286 -14.82 -44.95 0.53
C GLU A 286 -13.30 -45.11 0.58
N LYS A 287 -12.57 -44.57 -0.41
CA LYS A 287 -11.09 -44.58 -0.43
C LYS A 287 -10.50 -43.80 0.74
N ILE A 288 -11.08 -42.64 1.06
CA ILE A 288 -10.69 -41.84 2.22
C ILE A 288 -10.95 -42.61 3.52
N VAL A 289 -12.10 -43.29 3.60
CA VAL A 289 -12.43 -44.11 4.78
C VAL A 289 -11.40 -45.23 4.95
N SER A 290 -10.98 -45.89 3.87
CA SER A 290 -9.93 -46.92 3.91
C SER A 290 -8.59 -46.33 4.35
N TRP A 291 -8.20 -45.18 3.83
CA TRP A 291 -6.98 -44.49 4.25
C TRP A 291 -7.02 -44.12 5.76
N LEU A 292 -8.14 -43.57 6.24
CA LEU A 292 -8.32 -43.23 7.66
C LEU A 292 -8.29 -44.47 8.57
N LYS A 293 -8.80 -45.62 8.11
CA LYS A 293 -8.72 -46.89 8.85
C LYS A 293 -7.28 -47.37 9.03
N GLU A 294 -6.39 -47.09 8.09
CA GLU A 294 -4.97 -47.47 8.19
C GLU A 294 -4.16 -46.43 8.99
N TYR A 295 -4.40 -45.15 8.71
CA TYR A 295 -3.67 -44.05 9.32
C TYR A 295 -3.96 -43.89 10.82
N ILE A 296 -5.24 -43.95 11.23
CA ILE A 296 -5.62 -43.65 12.62
C ILE A 296 -5.02 -44.64 13.63
N PRO A 297 -5.07 -45.97 13.43
CA PRO A 297 -4.43 -46.93 14.33
C PRO A 297 -2.91 -46.74 14.38
N LYS A 298 -2.26 -46.56 13.22
CA LYS A 298 -0.81 -46.36 13.11
C LYS A 298 -0.36 -45.09 13.83
N ARG A 299 -1.11 -44.00 13.71
CA ARG A 299 -0.73 -42.68 14.22
C ARG A 299 -1.16 -42.43 15.66
N PHE A 300 -2.33 -42.93 16.06
CA PHE A 300 -2.98 -42.57 17.33
C PHE A 300 -3.26 -43.77 18.25
N GLY A 301 -2.99 -45.00 17.80
CA GLY A 301 -3.10 -46.22 18.60
C GLY A 301 -4.54 -46.64 18.91
N TYR A 302 -5.50 -46.36 18.03
CA TYR A 302 -6.88 -46.83 18.21
C TYR A 302 -7.59 -47.08 16.88
N GLU A 303 -8.58 -47.98 16.90
CA GLU A 303 -9.47 -48.22 15.76
C GLU A 303 -10.61 -47.20 15.71
N PRO A 304 -10.77 -46.44 14.61
CA PRO A 304 -11.85 -45.46 14.50
C PRO A 304 -13.21 -46.16 14.38
N THR A 305 -14.22 -45.59 15.04
CA THR A 305 -15.61 -46.05 14.85
C THR A 305 -16.20 -45.36 13.63
N ILE A 306 -16.70 -46.14 12.68
CA ILE A 306 -17.28 -45.62 11.43
C ILE A 306 -18.77 -45.88 11.44
N ARG A 307 -19.55 -44.81 11.29
CA ARG A 307 -21.00 -44.88 11.11
C ARG A 307 -21.32 -44.59 9.65
N VAL A 308 -22.26 -45.34 9.08
CA VAL A 308 -22.73 -45.11 7.72
C VAL A 308 -24.15 -44.59 7.77
N ARG A 309 -24.37 -43.38 7.25
CA ARG A 309 -25.72 -42.81 7.08
C ARG A 309 -26.12 -42.99 5.63
N ARG A 310 -27.20 -43.76 5.42
CA ARG A 310 -27.81 -43.95 4.10
C ARG A 310 -29.10 -43.15 4.03
N LEU A 311 -29.23 -42.34 2.99
CA LEU A 311 -30.44 -41.60 2.68
C LEU A 311 -30.90 -42.05 1.28
N GLU A 312 -32.21 -42.13 1.08
CA GLU A 312 -32.77 -42.48 -0.20
C GLU A 312 -32.30 -41.50 -1.29
N ASN A 313 -31.89 -42.02 -2.45
CA ASN A 313 -31.37 -41.26 -3.59
C ASN A 313 -30.12 -40.39 -3.30
N ARG A 314 -29.30 -40.75 -2.31
CA ARG A 314 -28.01 -40.08 -2.04
C ARG A 314 -26.89 -41.09 -1.83
N LEU A 315 -25.66 -40.66 -2.10
CA LEU A 315 -24.46 -41.41 -1.74
C LEU A 315 -24.41 -41.65 -0.21
N PRO A 316 -23.87 -42.79 0.24
CA PRO A 316 -23.67 -43.04 1.65
C PRO A 316 -22.71 -42.00 2.25
N ALA A 317 -23.07 -41.44 3.39
CA ALA A 317 -22.17 -40.58 4.16
C ALA A 317 -21.51 -41.42 5.27
N TYR A 318 -20.19 -41.50 5.24
CA TYR A 318 -19.37 -42.14 6.24
C TYR A 318 -18.97 -41.10 7.28
N ILE A 319 -19.24 -41.38 8.55
CA ILE A 319 -18.90 -40.54 9.69
C ILE A 319 -17.85 -41.30 10.51
N VAL A 320 -16.60 -40.84 10.42
CA VAL A 320 -15.45 -41.41 11.13
C VAL A 320 -15.29 -40.66 12.46
N LEU A 321 -15.60 -41.33 13.57
CA LEU A 321 -15.50 -40.75 14.91
C LEU A 321 -14.05 -40.73 15.39
N LEU A 322 -13.58 -39.54 15.77
CA LEU A 322 -12.24 -39.33 16.30
C LEU A 322 -12.25 -39.32 17.83
N ARG A 323 -11.17 -39.82 18.45
CA ARG A 323 -11.02 -39.90 19.91
C ARG A 323 -10.04 -38.85 20.43
N LYS A 324 -9.99 -38.69 21.76
CA LYS A 324 -9.09 -37.74 22.45
C LYS A 324 -7.62 -37.84 22.01
N ASN A 325 -7.17 -39.01 21.59
CA ASN A 325 -5.81 -39.22 21.07
C ASN A 325 -5.46 -38.35 19.85
N THR A 326 -6.45 -37.91 19.06
CA THR A 326 -6.21 -37.03 17.89
C THR A 326 -6.03 -35.56 18.28
N LEU A 327 -6.41 -35.17 19.49
CA LEU A 327 -6.38 -33.78 19.93
C LEU A 327 -4.96 -33.20 19.93
N GLY A 328 -3.94 -34.02 20.19
CA GLY A 328 -2.55 -33.57 20.15
C GLY A 328 -2.10 -33.09 18.78
N LEU A 329 -2.60 -33.71 17.69
CA LEU A 329 -2.28 -33.27 16.33
C LEU A 329 -3.18 -32.11 15.88
N LEU A 330 -4.47 -32.19 16.20
CA LEU A 330 -5.48 -31.21 15.79
C LEU A 330 -5.33 -29.87 16.53
N GLY A 331 -4.91 -29.88 17.79
CA GLY A 331 -4.89 -28.68 18.64
C GLY A 331 -6.26 -27.99 18.66
N ASP A 332 -6.26 -26.67 18.49
CA ASP A 332 -7.48 -25.86 18.54
C ASP A 332 -8.44 -26.14 17.37
N LEU A 333 -7.95 -26.72 16.24
CA LEU A 333 -8.82 -27.11 15.13
C LEU A 333 -9.92 -28.06 15.57
N ALA A 334 -9.67 -28.91 16.57
CA ALA A 334 -10.65 -29.86 17.08
C ALA A 334 -11.92 -29.19 17.63
N GLY A 335 -11.84 -27.91 18.03
CA GLY A 335 -12.96 -27.12 18.52
C GLY A 335 -13.61 -26.20 17.47
N CYS A 336 -12.95 -25.98 16.33
CA CYS A 336 -13.39 -25.01 15.34
C CYS A 336 -14.67 -25.42 14.62
N LYS A 337 -15.59 -24.46 14.47
CA LYS A 337 -16.69 -24.54 13.49
C LYS A 337 -16.19 -24.17 12.09
N SER A 338 -17.00 -24.41 11.07
CA SER A 338 -16.65 -24.13 9.66
C SER A 338 -16.22 -22.68 9.39
N GLY A 339 -16.76 -21.70 10.12
CA GLY A 339 -16.38 -20.29 10.00
C GLY A 339 -15.06 -19.91 10.70
N GLU A 340 -14.49 -20.81 11.51
CA GLU A 340 -13.32 -20.57 12.37
C GLU A 340 -12.11 -21.40 11.95
N LYS A 341 -12.27 -22.30 10.97
CA LYS A 341 -11.18 -23.12 10.42
C LYS A 341 -10.03 -22.25 9.92
N TYR A 342 -8.82 -22.78 9.98
CA TYR A 342 -7.58 -22.10 9.61
C TYR A 342 -6.52 -23.14 9.20
N VAL A 343 -5.47 -22.69 8.50
CA VAL A 343 -4.26 -23.48 8.22
C VAL A 343 -3.34 -23.42 9.43
N PRO A 344 -2.95 -24.55 10.06
CA PRO A 344 -2.01 -24.54 11.17
C PRO A 344 -0.68 -23.88 10.79
N ALA A 345 -0.14 -23.00 11.64
CA ALA A 345 1.10 -22.24 11.37
C ALA A 345 2.27 -23.15 10.96
N LYS A 346 2.40 -24.32 11.59
CA LYS A 346 3.42 -25.34 11.28
C LYS A 346 3.40 -25.81 9.82
N ILE A 347 2.25 -25.74 9.13
CA ILE A 347 2.15 -26.12 7.71
C ILE A 347 2.88 -25.09 6.84
N PHE A 348 2.74 -23.79 7.11
CA PHE A 348 3.42 -22.74 6.33
C PHE A 348 4.94 -22.87 6.36
N THR A 349 5.48 -23.40 7.45
CA THR A 349 6.93 -23.58 7.64
C THR A 349 7.39 -25.01 7.39
N SER A 350 6.52 -25.90 6.89
CA SER A 350 6.90 -27.27 6.54
C SER A 350 7.49 -27.33 5.13
N GLY A 351 8.19 -28.42 4.78
CA GLY A 351 8.70 -28.64 3.43
C GLY A 351 7.60 -28.70 2.35
N GLU A 352 7.99 -28.53 1.09
CA GLU A 352 7.06 -28.46 -0.06
C GLU A 352 6.08 -29.64 -0.12
N ALA A 353 6.58 -30.87 0.02
CA ALA A 353 5.76 -32.09 0.01
C ALA A 353 4.69 -32.09 1.12
N VAL A 354 5.03 -31.58 2.31
CA VAL A 354 4.10 -31.50 3.44
C VAL A 354 3.02 -30.44 3.21
N ARG A 355 3.39 -29.29 2.64
CA ARG A 355 2.42 -28.25 2.24
C ARG A 355 1.48 -28.75 1.15
N ALA A 356 2.03 -29.45 0.16
CA ALA A 356 1.26 -30.08 -0.90
C ALA A 356 0.31 -31.16 -0.36
N ALA A 357 0.76 -31.99 0.58
CA ALA A 357 -0.06 -33.01 1.24
C ALA A 357 -1.24 -32.39 2.02
N PHE A 358 -1.00 -31.29 2.76
CA PHE A 358 -2.09 -30.55 3.41
C PHE A 358 -3.12 -30.04 2.41
N LEU A 359 -2.67 -29.41 1.32
CA LEU A 359 -3.57 -28.92 0.27
C LEU A 359 -4.32 -30.07 -0.41
N ALA A 360 -3.66 -31.19 -0.68
CA ALA A 360 -4.31 -32.37 -1.25
C ALA A 360 -5.44 -32.87 -0.34
N GLY A 361 -5.19 -32.98 0.97
CA GLY A 361 -6.24 -33.34 1.94
C GLY A 361 -7.39 -32.32 1.95
N TYR A 362 -7.10 -31.01 1.89
CA TYR A 362 -8.15 -30.00 1.84
C TYR A 362 -8.98 -30.06 0.54
N VAL A 363 -8.32 -30.19 -0.61
CA VAL A 363 -8.97 -30.27 -1.94
C VAL A 363 -9.79 -31.54 -2.08
N GLU A 364 -9.34 -32.68 -1.54
CA GLU A 364 -10.13 -33.91 -1.59
C GLU A 364 -11.40 -33.87 -0.71
N GLY A 365 -11.42 -33.01 0.31
CA GLY A 365 -12.62 -32.78 1.12
C GLY A 365 -13.57 -31.77 0.48
N ASP A 366 -13.08 -30.55 0.23
CA ASP A 366 -13.91 -29.37 -0.08
C ASP A 366 -13.71 -28.85 -1.52
N GLY A 367 -12.86 -29.52 -2.30
CA GLY A 367 -12.49 -29.09 -3.65
C GLY A 367 -13.51 -29.50 -4.70
N CYS A 368 -13.91 -28.55 -5.53
CA CYS A 368 -14.71 -28.80 -6.72
C CYS A 368 -13.84 -28.67 -7.97
N LEU A 369 -13.81 -29.72 -8.80
CA LEU A 369 -13.11 -29.72 -10.08
C LEU A 369 -14.07 -29.38 -11.22
N GLY A 370 -13.84 -28.23 -11.86
CA GLY A 370 -14.48 -27.83 -13.12
C GLY A 370 -13.43 -27.44 -14.17
N ALA A 371 -13.69 -26.37 -14.93
CA ALA A 371 -12.66 -25.74 -15.77
C ALA A 371 -11.49 -25.13 -14.95
N SER A 372 -11.70 -24.99 -13.64
CA SER A 372 -10.71 -24.58 -12.63
C SER A 372 -10.95 -25.39 -11.35
N VAL A 373 -9.95 -25.44 -10.47
CA VAL A 373 -10.15 -25.90 -9.09
C VAL A 373 -10.83 -24.78 -8.30
N GLN A 374 -11.93 -25.09 -7.63
CA GLN A 374 -12.69 -24.18 -6.78
C GLN A 374 -12.67 -24.67 -5.33
N LEU A 375 -12.48 -23.74 -4.41
CA LEU A 375 -12.46 -23.98 -2.96
C LEU A 375 -13.40 -22.97 -2.31
N ASP A 376 -14.42 -23.47 -1.61
CA ASP A 376 -15.44 -22.63 -0.98
C ASP A 376 -15.36 -22.75 0.54
N THR A 377 -15.22 -21.63 1.26
CA THR A 377 -15.17 -21.67 2.72
C THR A 377 -15.92 -20.52 3.37
N LYS A 378 -16.54 -20.79 4.53
CA LYS A 378 -17.13 -19.78 5.39
C LYS A 378 -16.08 -18.99 6.18
N SER A 379 -14.88 -19.55 6.35
CA SER A 379 -13.78 -18.91 7.07
C SER A 379 -13.02 -17.96 6.15
N ARG A 380 -13.22 -16.66 6.34
CA ARG A 380 -12.43 -15.62 5.64
C ARG A 380 -10.93 -15.74 5.94
N ARG A 381 -10.58 -16.22 7.14
CA ARG A 381 -9.20 -16.49 7.55
C ARG A 381 -8.62 -17.62 6.72
N LEU A 382 -9.30 -18.76 6.65
CA LEU A 382 -8.87 -19.91 5.85
C LEU A 382 -8.70 -19.55 4.38
N ALA A 383 -9.64 -18.81 3.78
CA ALA A 383 -9.53 -18.38 2.38
C ALA A 383 -8.23 -17.60 2.11
N LYS A 384 -7.87 -16.68 3.02
CA LYS A 384 -6.61 -15.92 2.92
C LYS A 384 -5.41 -16.82 3.11
N GLU A 385 -5.41 -17.65 4.16
CA GLU A 385 -4.32 -18.57 4.47
C GLU A 385 -4.06 -19.58 3.35
N LEU A 386 -5.11 -20.15 2.74
CA LEU A 386 -4.99 -21.01 1.55
C LEU A 386 -4.37 -20.27 0.37
N SER A 387 -4.76 -19.02 0.12
CA SER A 387 -4.14 -18.20 -0.94
C SER A 387 -2.66 -17.96 -0.68
N TYR A 388 -2.23 -17.76 0.56
CA TYR A 388 -0.82 -17.64 0.92
C TYR A 388 -0.10 -18.97 0.79
N LEU A 389 -0.71 -20.07 1.25
CA LEU A 389 -0.13 -21.40 1.20
C LEU A 389 0.10 -21.85 -0.24
N LEU A 390 -0.88 -21.65 -1.13
CA LEU A 390 -0.74 -21.91 -2.57
C LEU A 390 0.42 -21.11 -3.17
N ALA A 391 0.56 -19.82 -2.81
CA ALA A 391 1.65 -18.99 -3.28
C ALA A 391 3.05 -19.48 -2.85
N THR A 392 3.16 -20.36 -1.84
CA THR A 392 4.44 -20.99 -1.46
C THR A 392 4.82 -22.20 -2.34
N LEU A 393 3.97 -22.61 -3.28
CA LEU A 393 4.18 -23.76 -4.16
C LEU A 393 4.32 -23.38 -5.65
N GLY A 394 4.22 -22.08 -5.98
CA GLY A 394 4.30 -21.56 -7.35
C GLY A 394 2.96 -21.51 -8.06
#